data_AF-A0A661HF91-F1
#
_entry.id   AF-A0A661HF91-F1
#
_cell.length_a   1.000
_cell.length_b   1.000
_cell.length_c   1.000
_cell.angle_alpha   90.00
_cell.angle_beta   90.00
_cell.angle_gamma   90.00
#
_symmetry.space_group_name_H-M   'P 1'
#
loop_
_entity.id
_entity.type
_entity.pdbx_description
1 polymer ?
#
loop_
_entity_poly.entity_id
_entity_poly.type
_entity_poly.pdbx_seq_one_letter_code
_entity_poly.pdbx_strand_id
1 'polypeptide(L)'
;MFNFGEKIDEFDFKVINERDARASAGLMFLFGILSIFSVFTLRTLLWIELFSLTFVFEFFIRTVINPKYAPYMILGSLFVANQQPEWVEAKPKQFAWILGILLGILMTYFIAFDVVSPFR
;
A
#
# COMPACT_ATOMS: atom_id res chain seq x y z
N MET A 1 7.36 19.39 -1.18
CA MET A 1 8.01 18.12 -0.82
C MET A 1 6.99 17.08 -0.34
N PHE A 2 5.93 17.48 0.36
CA PHE A 2 4.74 16.64 0.61
C PHE A 2 3.62 17.07 -0.35
N ASN A 3 3.42 16.31 -1.41
CA ASN A 3 2.39 16.59 -2.41
C ASN A 3 1.75 15.26 -2.79
N PHE A 4 0.51 15.03 -2.37
CA PHE A 4 -0.23 13.84 -2.76
C PHE A 4 -0.79 14.00 -4.18
N GLY A 5 -0.44 13.07 -5.08
CA GLY A 5 -0.83 13.09 -6.49
C GLY A 5 0.06 13.97 -7.39
N GLU A 6 -0.18 13.87 -8.69
CA GLU A 6 0.52 14.60 -9.75
C GLU A 6 -0.39 15.71 -10.32
N LYS A 7 0.20 16.82 -10.76
CA LYS A 7 -0.53 17.88 -11.47
C LYS A 7 -0.27 17.68 -12.96
N ILE A 8 -1.35 17.51 -13.71
CA ILE A 8 -1.33 17.38 -15.17
C ILE A 8 -2.13 18.56 -15.71
N ASP A 9 -1.61 19.22 -16.75
CA ASP A 9 -2.19 20.47 -17.27
C ASP A 9 -3.64 20.32 -17.75
N GLU A 10 -4.06 19.10 -18.08
CA GLU A 10 -5.43 18.75 -18.49
C GLU A 10 -6.46 18.78 -17.35
N PHE A 11 -6.02 18.70 -16.08
CA PHE A 11 -6.90 18.61 -14.92
C PHE A 11 -6.66 19.75 -13.91
N ASP A 12 -7.73 20.36 -13.41
CA ASP A 12 -7.67 21.38 -12.36
C ASP A 12 -7.30 20.82 -10.98
N PHE A 13 -7.42 19.51 -10.80
CA PHE A 13 -7.14 18.79 -9.57
C PHE A 13 -5.94 17.85 -9.73
N LYS A 14 -5.37 17.43 -8.59
CA LYS A 14 -4.30 16.43 -8.60
C LYS A 14 -4.84 15.05 -8.90
N VAL A 15 -4.10 14.32 -9.70
CA VAL A 15 -4.48 13.00 -10.18
C VAL A 15 -3.49 11.93 -9.72
N ILE A 16 -3.93 10.68 -9.77
CA ILE A 16 -3.06 9.52 -9.72
C ILE A 16 -3.40 8.60 -10.90
N ASN A 17 -2.46 7.76 -11.31
CA ASN A 17 -2.75 6.70 -12.27
C ASN A 17 -3.39 5.50 -11.56
N GLU A 18 -4.63 5.18 -11.95
CA GLU A 18 -5.40 4.09 -11.35
C GLU A 18 -4.85 2.70 -11.69
N ARG A 19 -4.18 2.56 -12.82
CA ARG A 19 -3.55 1.30 -13.21
C ARG A 19 -2.40 0.95 -12.27
N ASP A 20 -1.56 1.93 -11.94
CA ASP A 20 -0.45 1.75 -11.00
C ASP A 20 -0.98 1.38 -9.61
N ALA A 21 -2.01 2.09 -9.15
CA ALA A 21 -2.65 1.83 -7.87
C ALA A 21 -3.23 0.41 -7.78
N ARG A 22 -3.90 -0.07 -8.83
CA ARG A 22 -4.47 -1.44 -8.90
C ARG A 22 -3.39 -2.51 -8.99
N ALA A 23 -2.40 -2.35 -9.87
CA ALA A 23 -1.29 -3.29 -10.00
C ALA A 23 -0.55 -3.44 -8.67
N SER A 24 -0.30 -2.31 -8.01
CA SER A 24 0.31 -2.27 -6.71
C SER A 24 -0.53 -2.96 -5.62
N ALA A 25 -1.84 -2.75 -5.60
CA ALA A 25 -2.74 -3.46 -4.70
C ALA A 25 -2.70 -4.98 -4.94
N GLY A 26 -2.62 -5.42 -6.20
CA GLY A 26 -2.45 -6.83 -6.56
C GLY A 26 -1.15 -7.43 -6.03
N LEU A 27 -0.03 -6.70 -6.12
CA LEU A 27 1.25 -7.15 -5.55
C LEU A 27 1.20 -7.29 -4.04
N MET A 28 0.65 -6.28 -3.34
CA MET A 28 0.49 -6.35 -1.89
C MET A 28 -0.45 -7.49 -1.48
N PHE A 29 -1.53 -7.71 -2.23
CA PHE A 29 -2.44 -8.83 -2.00
C PHE A 29 -1.73 -10.19 -2.15
N LEU A 30 -0.93 -10.36 -3.21
CA LEU A 30 -0.14 -11.57 -3.43
C LEU A 30 0.83 -11.82 -2.27
N PHE A 31 1.65 -10.83 -1.90
CA PHE A 31 2.60 -10.98 -0.79
C PHE A 31 1.90 -11.17 0.55
N GLY A 32 0.78 -10.49 0.78
CA GLY A 32 -0.04 -10.68 1.97
C GLY A 32 -0.54 -12.11 2.09
N ILE A 33 -1.10 -12.68 1.01
CA ILE A 33 -1.53 -14.09 1.01
C ILE A 33 -0.35 -15.03 1.24
N LEU A 34 0.77 -14.85 0.53
CA LEU A 34 1.97 -15.69 0.71
C LEU A 34 2.50 -15.63 2.16
N SER A 35 2.45 -14.45 2.78
CA SER A 35 2.86 -14.27 4.17
C SER A 35 1.95 -15.04 5.13
N ILE A 36 0.64 -15.03 4.91
CA ILE A 36 -0.32 -15.80 5.71
C ILE A 36 -0.08 -17.30 5.52
N PHE A 37 0.08 -17.78 4.28
CA PHE A 37 0.39 -19.20 4.02
C PHE A 37 1.67 -19.66 4.71
N SER A 38 2.68 -18.79 4.83
CA SER A 38 3.92 -19.12 5.52
C SER A 38 3.70 -19.46 7.01
N VAL A 39 2.71 -18.84 7.67
CA VAL A 39 2.37 -19.14 9.06
C VAL A 39 1.88 -20.59 9.19
N PHE A 40 1.05 -21.04 8.24
CA PHE A 40 0.51 -22.40 8.26
C PHE A 40 1.55 -23.46 7.86
N THR A 41 2.37 -23.16 6.86
CA THR A 41 3.31 -24.13 6.28
C THR A 41 4.65 -24.17 7.02
N LEU A 42 5.24 -22.99 7.27
CA LEU A 42 6.58 -22.84 7.86
C LEU A 42 6.54 -22.60 9.37
N ARG A 43 5.35 -22.39 9.96
CA ARG A 43 5.17 -22.13 11.40
C ARG A 43 6.00 -20.94 11.91
N THR A 44 6.18 -19.92 11.07
CA THR A 44 6.91 -18.70 11.41
C THR A 44 6.06 -17.47 11.14
N LEU A 45 6.18 -16.47 12.02
CA LEU A 45 5.55 -15.15 11.85
C LEU A 45 6.41 -14.18 11.04
N LEU A 46 7.68 -14.51 10.77
CA LEU A 46 8.64 -13.61 10.14
C LEU A 46 8.11 -12.94 8.86
N TRP A 47 7.45 -13.69 7.99
CA TRP A 47 6.98 -13.16 6.71
C TRP A 47 5.76 -12.26 6.85
N ILE A 48 4.85 -12.57 7.77
CA ILE A 48 3.66 -11.74 8.01
C ILE A 48 4.04 -10.46 8.77
N GLU A 49 5.00 -10.54 9.70
CA GLU A 49 5.64 -9.39 10.34
C GLU A 49 6.28 -8.47 9.29
N LEU A 50 7.17 -9.03 8.45
CA LEU A 50 7.86 -8.27 7.41
C LEU A 50 6.89 -7.61 6.44
N PHE A 51 5.87 -8.35 5.98
CA PHE A 51 4.83 -7.80 5.11
C PHE A 51 4.04 -6.67 5.78
N SER A 52 3.67 -6.83 7.05
CA SER A 52 2.93 -5.79 7.78
C SER A 52 3.73 -4.48 7.90
N LEU A 53 5.03 -4.58 8.17
CA LEU A 53 5.95 -3.44 8.22
C LEU A 53 6.09 -2.76 6.85
N THR A 54 6.32 -3.53 5.78
CA THR A 54 6.45 -2.95 4.43
C THR A 54 5.13 -2.37 3.93
N PHE A 55 3.97 -2.94 4.33
CA PHE A 55 2.65 -2.39 4.03
C PHE A 55 2.45 -1.02 4.69
N VAL A 56 2.78 -0.88 5.98
CA VAL A 56 2.71 0.43 6.66
C VAL A 56 3.65 1.43 6.00
N PHE A 57 4.88 1.02 5.69
CA PHE A 57 5.88 1.87 5.03
C PHE A 57 5.41 2.34 3.65
N GLU A 58 4.80 1.45 2.86
CA GLU A 58 4.21 1.76 1.56
C GLU A 58 3.15 2.86 1.68
N PHE A 59 2.15 2.66 2.54
CA PHE A 59 1.05 3.60 2.69
C PHE A 59 1.50 4.91 3.33
N PHE A 60 2.55 4.89 4.16
CA PHE A 60 3.19 6.10 4.67
C PHE A 60 3.77 6.94 3.54
N ILE A 61 4.59 6.33 2.67
CA ILE A 61 5.15 7.04 1.51
C ILE A 61 4.05 7.53 0.59
N ARG A 62 3.05 6.68 0.28
CA ARG A 62 1.94 7.07 -0.60
C ARG A 62 1.21 8.31 -0.10
N THR A 63 0.92 8.34 1.20
CA THR A 63 -0.01 9.31 1.78
C THR A 63 0.69 10.58 2.23
N VAL A 64 1.85 10.45 2.87
CA VAL A 64 2.58 11.57 3.44
C VAL A 64 3.47 12.22 2.39
N ILE A 65 4.27 11.44 1.66
CA ILE A 65 5.29 11.94 0.73
C ILE A 65 4.69 12.16 -0.66
N ASN A 66 4.52 11.08 -1.42
CA ASN A 66 3.87 11.05 -2.74
C ASN A 66 3.69 9.57 -3.19
N PRO A 67 2.54 9.20 -3.81
CA PRO A 67 2.29 7.85 -4.33
C PRO A 67 3.36 7.33 -5.30
N LYS A 68 3.95 8.22 -6.11
CA LYS A 68 4.97 7.90 -7.11
C LYS A 68 6.24 7.27 -6.53
N TYR A 69 6.56 7.55 -5.27
CA TYR A 69 7.76 7.04 -4.62
C TYR A 69 7.53 5.77 -3.80
N ALA A 70 6.28 5.32 -3.70
CA ALA A 70 5.98 4.18 -2.84
C ALA A 70 6.48 2.87 -3.50
N PRO A 71 7.24 2.03 -2.78
CA PRO A 71 7.88 0.83 -3.33
C PRO A 71 6.95 -0.06 -4.19
N TYR A 72 5.78 -0.44 -3.67
CA TYR A 72 4.85 -1.27 -4.41
C TYR A 72 4.17 -0.50 -5.55
N MET A 73 4.02 0.82 -5.46
CA MET A 73 3.54 1.64 -6.59
C MET A 73 4.56 1.64 -7.73
N ILE A 74 5.84 1.81 -7.43
CA ILE A 74 6.92 1.74 -8.42
C ILE A 74 6.90 0.37 -9.08
N LEU A 75 6.90 -0.71 -8.29
CA LEU A 75 6.80 -2.06 -8.84
C LEU A 75 5.55 -2.25 -9.69
N GLY A 76 4.38 -1.79 -9.20
CA GLY A 76 3.12 -1.84 -9.93
C GLY A 76 3.18 -1.12 -11.27
N SER A 77 3.77 0.08 -11.32
CA SER A 77 3.93 0.86 -12.55
C SER A 77 4.79 0.15 -13.59
N LEU A 78 5.79 -0.64 -13.17
CA LEU A 78 6.59 -1.43 -14.10
C LEU A 78 5.75 -2.51 -14.80
N PHE A 79 4.78 -3.12 -14.11
CA PHE A 79 3.88 -4.12 -14.69
C PHE A 79 2.89 -3.54 -15.69
N VAL A 80 2.50 -2.28 -15.52
CA VAL A 80 1.51 -1.60 -16.38
C VAL A 80 2.14 -0.51 -17.27
N ALA A 81 3.47 -0.44 -17.37
CA ALA A 81 4.18 0.60 -18.11
C ALA A 81 3.81 0.71 -19.60
N ASN A 82 3.35 -0.40 -20.20
CA ASN A 82 2.90 -0.45 -21.59
C ASN A 82 1.44 -0.04 -21.77
N GLN A 83 0.71 0.28 -20.70
CA GLN A 83 -0.70 0.68 -20.73
C GLN A 83 -0.82 2.20 -20.65
N GLN A 84 -1.83 2.76 -21.31
CA GLN A 84 -2.13 4.19 -21.19
C GLN A 84 -2.58 4.51 -19.76
N PRO A 85 -2.01 5.55 -19.12
CA PRO A 85 -2.40 5.97 -17.77
C PRO A 85 -3.90 6.26 -17.68
N GLU A 86 -4.51 5.86 -16.57
CA GLU A 86 -5.92 6.14 -16.28
C GLU A 86 -5.97 7.11 -15.10
N TRP A 87 -6.13 8.40 -15.39
CA TRP A 87 -6.07 9.45 -14.38
C TRP A 87 -7.36 9.54 -13.58
N VAL A 88 -7.24 9.54 -12.26
CA VAL A 88 -8.36 9.68 -11.32
C VAL A 88 -8.00 10.67 -10.21
N GLU A 89 -9.01 11.32 -9.65
CA GLU A 89 -8.80 12.32 -8.60
C GLU A 89 -8.07 11.72 -7.37
N ALA A 90 -7.05 12.42 -6.92
CA ALA A 90 -6.18 11.95 -5.85
C ALA A 90 -6.84 12.06 -4.46
N LYS A 91 -7.66 13.10 -4.22
CA LYS A 91 -8.16 13.44 -2.87
C LYS A 91 -8.98 12.33 -2.19
N PRO A 92 -9.96 11.66 -2.85
CA PRO A 92 -10.68 10.55 -2.23
C PRO A 92 -9.78 9.37 -1.87
N LYS A 93 -8.77 9.09 -2.69
CA LYS A 93 -7.81 8.00 -2.46
C LYS A 93 -6.87 8.29 -1.32
N GLN A 94 -6.45 9.55 -1.17
CA GLN A 94 -5.67 9.97 -0.01
C GLN A 94 -6.40 9.63 1.29
N PHE A 95 -7.69 9.95 1.37
CA PHE A 95 -8.50 9.60 2.55
C PHE A 95 -8.58 8.08 2.79
N ALA A 96 -8.86 7.30 1.75
CA ALA A 96 -8.91 5.84 1.85
C ALA A 96 -7.57 5.24 2.31
N TRP A 97 -6.45 5.79 1.83
CA TRP A 97 -5.11 5.32 2.18
C TRP A 97 -4.66 5.75 3.58
N ILE A 98 -5.16 6.89 4.09
CA ILE A 98 -5.03 7.26 5.52
C ILE A 98 -5.68 6.20 6.40
N LEU A 99 -6.88 5.73 6.05
CA LEU A 99 -7.52 4.64 6.78
C LEU A 99 -6.71 3.35 6.67
N GLY A 100 -6.14 3.08 5.49
CA GLY A 100 -5.25 1.95 5.25
C GLY A 100 -4.01 1.94 6.17
N ILE A 101 -3.32 3.07 6.32
CA ILE A 101 -2.16 3.15 7.23
C ILE A 101 -2.56 2.99 8.70
N LEU A 102 -3.68 3.59 9.14
CA LEU A 102 -4.16 3.43 10.51
C LEU A 102 -4.44 1.96 10.84
N LEU A 103 -5.14 1.27 9.93
CA LEU A 103 -5.39 -0.16 10.07
C LEU A 103 -4.08 -0.98 10.01
N GLY A 104 -3.19 -0.65 9.07
CA GLY A 104 -1.90 -1.32 8.93
C GLY A 104 -1.03 -1.20 10.18
N ILE A 105 -0.95 -0.02 10.80
CA ILE A 105 -0.22 0.20 12.06
C ILE A 105 -0.81 -0.67 13.17
N LEU A 106 -2.14 -0.68 13.30
CA LEU A 106 -2.83 -1.49 14.30
C LEU A 106 -2.52 -2.98 14.10
N MET A 107 -2.65 -3.49 12.88
CA MET A 107 -2.36 -4.89 12.55
C MET A 107 -0.89 -5.24 12.80
N THR A 108 0.04 -4.38 12.37
CA THR A 108 1.48 -4.55 12.58
C THR A 108 1.81 -4.63 14.06
N TYR A 109 1.17 -3.81 14.90
CA TYR A 109 1.32 -3.90 16.36
C TYR A 109 0.89 -5.27 16.88
N PHE A 110 -0.31 -5.75 16.53
CA PHE A 110 -0.76 -7.08 16.99
C PHE A 110 0.15 -8.21 16.53
N ILE A 111 0.62 -8.17 15.28
CA ILE A 111 1.48 -9.21 14.70
C ILE A 111 2.88 -9.17 15.34
N ALA A 112 3.52 -8.00 15.41
CA ALA A 112 4.90 -7.86 15.88
C ALA A 112 5.07 -8.12 17.38
N PHE A 113 4.01 -7.94 18.17
CA PHE A 113 3.99 -8.23 19.60
C PHE A 113 3.28 -9.55 19.95
N ASP A 114 2.92 -10.35 18.95
CA ASP A 114 2.19 -11.62 19.09
C ASP A 114 0.94 -11.50 20.00
N VAL A 115 0.20 -10.41 19.84
CA VAL A 115 -1.02 -10.15 20.60
C VAL A 115 -2.19 -10.76 19.84
N VAL A 116 -2.70 -11.90 20.32
CA VAL A 116 -3.79 -12.64 19.68
C VAL A 116 -5.15 -11.93 19.83
N SER A 117 -5.34 -11.19 20.93
CA SER A 117 -6.58 -10.48 21.24
C SER A 117 -6.34 -9.44 22.34
N PRO A 118 -6.87 -8.21 22.22
CA PRO A 118 -6.79 -7.23 23.31
C PRO A 118 -7.74 -7.54 24.49
N PHE A 119 -8.65 -8.52 24.34
CA PHE A 119 -9.73 -8.80 25.30
C PHE A 119 -9.70 -10.23 25.87
N ARG A 120 -8.66 -11.01 25.57
CA ARG A 120 -8.62 -12.43 25.92
C ARG A 120 -7.21 -12.96 26.05
#